data_AF-A0A521YM09-F1
#
_entry.id   AF-A0A521YM09-F1
#
_cell.length_a   1.000
_cell.length_b   1.000
_cell.length_c   1.000
_cell.angle_alpha   90.00
_cell.angle_beta   90.00
_cell.angle_gamma   90.00
#
_symmetry.space_group_name_H-M   'P 1'
#
loop_
_entity.id
_entity.type
_entity.pdbx_description
1 polymer ?
#
loop_
_entity_poly.entity_id
_entity_poly.type
_entity_poly.pdbx_seq_one_letter_code
_entity_poly.pdbx_strand_id
1 'polypeptide(L)'
;MAKYGLVNTVSTVLVLGAGDTLLFLLERALPLRRLKERLLRRLSVNFAISAAAAALVQPAAIAGLAFTESTSFGLARVVGLRGPLEIVAAFLLLDLSFSYWHVANHRVGLLWRFHNVHHIDPDLDVSTSFRFHFVEVGLSAGFRAAQVRVFVTPRMHGIHHSDIRDEDLSNFGVVFPWWDRLHGTLCLNVPQSDVRIGIPGPRRPEARREHGGEAGTRYQLDA
;
A
#
# COMPACT_ATOMS: atom_id res chain seq x y z
N MET A 1 11.49 -7.93 17.64
CA MET A 1 10.75 -7.84 16.37
C MET A 1 11.50 -7.09 15.26
N ALA A 2 12.03 -5.88 15.48
CA ALA A 2 12.71 -5.07 14.44
C ALA A 2 13.74 -5.82 13.56
N LYS A 3 14.52 -6.75 14.14
CA LYS A 3 15.52 -7.56 13.41
C LYS A 3 14.91 -8.41 12.28
N TYR A 4 13.70 -8.95 12.46
CA TYR A 4 13.00 -9.75 11.45
C TYR A 4 12.40 -8.89 10.33
N GLY A 5 11.84 -7.72 10.69
CA GLY A 5 11.32 -6.77 9.70
C GLY A 5 12.41 -6.26 8.76
N LEU A 6 13.57 -5.85 9.31
CA LEU A 6 14.70 -5.38 8.51
C LEU A 6 15.25 -6.46 7.57
N VAL A 7 15.40 -7.70 8.05
CA VAL A 7 15.87 -8.83 7.22
C VAL A 7 14.91 -9.12 6.08
N ASN A 8 13.59 -9.03 6.31
CA ASN A 8 12.60 -9.25 5.27
C ASN A 8 12.64 -8.14 4.21
N THR A 9 12.70 -6.86 4.62
CA THR A 9 12.83 -5.72 3.70
C THR A 9 14.11 -5.80 2.87
N VAL A 10 15.26 -6.10 3.48
CA VAL A 10 16.54 -6.27 2.76
C VAL A 10 16.44 -7.42 1.76
N SER A 11 15.85 -8.55 2.15
CA SER A 11 15.65 -9.69 1.25
C SER A 11 14.75 -9.33 0.07
N THR A 12 13.65 -8.59 0.29
CA THR A 12 12.77 -8.13 -0.79
C THR A 12 13.49 -7.18 -1.75
N VAL A 13 14.25 -6.21 -1.25
CA VAL A 13 15.03 -5.28 -2.10
C VAL A 13 16.08 -6.03 -2.92
N LEU A 14 16.77 -7.00 -2.32
CA LEU A 14 17.77 -7.82 -3.02
C LEU A 14 17.14 -8.71 -4.10
N VAL A 15 16.00 -9.35 -3.84
CA VAL A 15 15.30 -10.20 -4.82
C VAL A 15 14.80 -9.37 -6.00
N LEU A 16 14.14 -8.23 -5.74
CA LEU A 16 13.65 -7.34 -6.81
C LEU A 16 14.82 -6.76 -7.63
N GLY A 17 15.84 -6.22 -6.95
CA GLY A 17 17.03 -5.67 -7.63
C GLY A 17 17.82 -6.71 -8.44
N ALA A 18 17.89 -7.95 -7.98
CA ALA A 18 18.48 -9.06 -8.75
C ALA A 18 17.64 -9.40 -9.99
N GLY A 19 16.31 -9.40 -9.87
CA GLY A 19 15.38 -9.59 -11.00
C GLY A 19 15.54 -8.50 -12.06
N ASP A 20 15.48 -7.22 -11.66
CA ASP A 20 15.65 -6.08 -12.56
C ASP A 20 17.03 -6.10 -13.24
N THR A 21 18.09 -6.43 -12.50
CA THR A 21 19.45 -6.56 -13.04
C THR A 21 19.55 -7.69 -14.07
N LEU A 22 18.93 -8.85 -13.79
CA LEU A 22 18.92 -9.99 -14.72
C LEU A 22 18.14 -9.65 -16.00
N LEU A 23 16.94 -9.08 -15.88
CA LEU A 23 16.14 -8.65 -17.02
C LEU A 23 16.87 -7.60 -17.86
N PHE A 24 17.49 -6.60 -17.23
CA PHE A 24 18.32 -5.62 -17.90
C PHE A 24 19.48 -6.27 -18.67
N LEU A 25 20.22 -7.20 -18.05
CA LEU A 25 21.31 -7.91 -18.74
C LEU A 25 20.80 -8.75 -19.92
N LEU A 26 19.63 -9.39 -19.80
CA LEU A 26 19.00 -10.16 -20.87
C LEU A 26 18.56 -9.26 -22.04
N GLU A 27 17.90 -8.14 -21.77
CA GLU A 27 17.49 -7.16 -22.80
C GLU A 27 18.68 -6.52 -23.50
N ARG A 28 19.81 -6.36 -22.80
CA ARG A 28 21.08 -5.89 -23.38
C ARG A 28 21.80 -6.96 -24.21
N ALA A 29 21.67 -8.24 -23.86
CA ALA A 29 22.22 -9.37 -24.62
C ALA A 29 21.37 -9.74 -25.84
N LEU A 30 20.04 -9.57 -25.75
CA LEU A 30 19.06 -9.93 -26.78
C LEU A 30 18.19 -8.72 -27.19
N PRO A 31 18.79 -7.65 -27.75
CA PRO A 31 18.07 -6.41 -28.04
C PRO A 31 17.07 -6.59 -29.19
N LEU A 32 15.77 -6.45 -28.89
CA LEU A 32 14.68 -6.50 -29.88
C LEU A 32 14.67 -5.31 -30.86
N ARG A 33 15.43 -4.24 -30.57
CA ARG A 33 15.44 -2.99 -31.32
C ARG A 33 16.86 -2.42 -31.41
N ARG A 34 17.13 -1.62 -32.45
CA ARG A 34 18.38 -0.87 -32.59
C ARG A 34 18.43 0.25 -31.55
N LEU A 35 19.43 0.18 -30.68
CA LEU A 35 19.73 1.19 -29.67
C LEU A 35 20.20 2.50 -30.34
N LYS A 36 19.71 3.64 -29.83
CA LYS A 36 19.96 4.99 -30.32
C LYS A 36 20.79 5.81 -29.33
N GLU A 37 20.60 5.58 -28.02
CA GLU A 37 21.21 6.35 -26.95
C GLU A 37 22.48 5.69 -26.37
N ARG A 38 23.42 6.52 -25.90
CA ARG A 38 24.60 6.01 -25.19
C ARG A 38 24.19 5.52 -23.80
N LEU A 39 24.51 4.27 -23.48
CA LEU A 39 24.03 3.61 -22.26
C LEU A 39 24.26 4.43 -20.98
N LEU A 40 25.50 4.85 -20.72
CA LEU A 40 25.83 5.60 -19.50
C LEU A 40 25.06 6.93 -19.39
N ARG A 41 24.75 7.58 -20.52
CA ARG A 41 23.92 8.79 -20.57
C ARG A 41 22.45 8.47 -20.25
N ARG A 42 21.89 7.40 -20.84
CA ARG A 42 20.51 7.00 -20.54
C ARG A 42 20.36 6.64 -19.06
N LEU A 43 21.25 5.78 -18.55
CA LEU A 43 21.22 5.37 -17.15
C LEU A 43 21.38 6.56 -16.20
N SER A 44 22.32 7.49 -16.46
CA SER A 44 22.50 8.65 -15.58
C SER A 44 21.26 9.55 -15.54
N VAL A 45 20.56 9.73 -16.67
CA VAL A 45 19.30 10.50 -16.71
C VAL A 45 18.18 9.74 -15.99
N ASN A 46 18.00 8.44 -16.24
CA ASN A 46 16.94 7.64 -15.64
C ASN A 46 17.12 7.57 -14.10
N PHE A 47 18.34 7.31 -13.61
CA PHE A 47 18.62 7.30 -12.17
C PHE A 47 18.59 8.69 -11.52
N ALA A 48 19.02 9.77 -12.20
CA ALA A 48 18.92 11.12 -11.66
C ALA A 48 17.47 11.58 -11.50
N ILE A 49 16.60 11.28 -12.47
CA ILE A 49 15.16 11.54 -12.40
C ILE A 49 14.53 10.74 -11.24
N SER A 50 14.84 9.44 -11.14
CA SER A 50 14.39 8.58 -10.05
C SER A 50 14.82 9.09 -8.67
N ALA A 51 16.08 9.49 -8.51
CA ALA A 51 16.61 10.02 -7.26
C ALA A 51 15.95 11.35 -6.86
N ALA A 52 15.70 12.25 -7.83
CA ALA A 52 14.96 13.48 -7.58
C ALA A 52 13.50 13.21 -7.16
N ALA A 53 12.82 12.28 -7.85
CA ALA A 53 11.47 11.87 -7.48
C ALA A 53 11.42 11.22 -6.08
N ALA A 54 12.41 10.38 -5.75
CA ALA A 54 12.54 9.76 -4.44
C ALA A 54 12.72 10.83 -3.34
N ALA A 55 13.67 11.75 -3.50
CA ALA A 55 13.94 12.80 -2.53
C ALA A 55 12.76 13.75 -2.30
N LEU A 56 12.05 14.13 -3.37
CA LEU A 56 10.93 15.06 -3.30
C LEU A 56 9.62 14.42 -2.80
N VAL A 57 9.38 13.14 -3.13
CA VAL A 57 8.08 12.50 -2.88
C VAL A 57 8.10 11.54 -1.70
N GLN A 58 9.16 10.76 -1.47
CA GLN A 58 9.14 9.72 -0.41
C GLN A 58 8.83 10.26 0.99
N PRO A 59 9.40 11.40 1.46
CA PRO A 59 9.07 11.92 2.78
C PRO A 59 7.57 12.23 2.93
N ALA A 60 6.96 12.86 1.93
CA ALA A 60 5.55 13.19 1.90
C ALA A 60 4.66 11.95 1.70
N ALA A 61 5.10 10.97 0.91
CA ALA A 61 4.39 9.71 0.70
C ALA A 61 4.39 8.84 1.96
N ILE A 62 5.52 8.73 2.67
CA ILE A 62 5.63 7.99 3.95
C ILE A 62 4.76 8.66 5.02
N ALA A 63 4.86 9.99 5.18
CA ALA A 63 4.00 10.74 6.10
C ALA A 63 2.51 10.63 5.73
N GLY A 64 2.20 10.72 4.43
CA GLY A 64 0.85 10.58 3.89
C GLY A 64 0.26 9.18 4.06
N LEU A 65 1.09 8.12 3.96
CA LEU A 65 0.72 6.74 4.26
C LEU A 65 0.50 6.55 5.76
N ALA A 66 1.41 6.99 6.63
CA ALA A 66 1.23 6.89 8.09
C ALA A 66 -0.04 7.62 8.59
N PHE A 67 -0.32 8.82 8.06
CA PHE A 67 -1.58 9.53 8.32
C PHE A 67 -2.80 8.80 7.73
N THR A 68 -2.64 8.21 6.54
CA THR A 68 -3.71 7.44 5.92
C THR A 68 -3.96 6.11 6.64
N GLU A 69 -2.96 5.51 7.30
CA GLU A 69 -3.13 4.34 8.17
C GLU A 69 -3.85 4.68 9.48
N SER A 70 -3.55 5.82 10.11
CA SER A 70 -4.25 6.29 11.32
C SER A 70 -5.67 6.78 11.05
N THR A 71 -5.98 7.12 9.79
CA THR A 71 -7.34 7.45 9.33
C THR A 71 -7.92 6.37 8.39
N SER A 72 -7.30 5.18 8.34
CA SER A 72 -7.57 4.21 7.28
C SER A 72 -9.02 3.76 7.26
N PHE A 73 -9.51 3.59 6.04
CA PHE A 73 -10.91 3.51 5.75
C PHE A 73 -11.14 2.18 5.04
N GLY A 74 -11.07 1.12 5.84
CA GLY A 74 -11.17 -0.25 5.42
C GLY A 74 -12.44 -1.05 5.64
N LEU A 75 -12.91 -1.75 4.60
CA LEU A 75 -13.95 -2.79 4.65
C LEU A 75 -13.54 -3.80 3.48
N ALA A 76 -13.63 -5.16 3.56
CA ALA A 76 -13.59 -6.16 2.43
C ALA A 76 -14.66 -7.33 2.38
N ARG A 77 -15.93 -7.15 1.90
CA ARG A 77 -16.96 -8.22 1.63
C ARG A 77 -18.22 -7.68 0.91
N VAL A 78 -18.26 -7.79 -0.41
CA VAL A 78 -19.53 -7.70 -1.18
C VAL A 78 -20.05 -9.09 -1.57
N VAL A 79 -19.29 -10.17 -1.29
CA VAL A 79 -19.59 -11.53 -1.79
C VAL A 79 -19.44 -12.68 -0.77
N GLY A 80 -19.16 -12.39 0.50
CA GLY A 80 -18.96 -13.45 1.51
C GLY A 80 -17.66 -14.24 1.40
N LEU A 81 -16.72 -13.77 0.56
CA LEU A 81 -15.38 -14.34 0.44
C LEU A 81 -14.64 -14.25 1.78
N ARG A 82 -13.83 -15.27 2.08
CA ARG A 82 -12.95 -15.36 3.25
C ARG A 82 -11.64 -16.03 2.82
N GLY A 83 -10.52 -15.66 3.43
CA GLY A 83 -9.23 -16.30 3.18
C GLY A 83 -8.72 -16.07 1.74
N PRO A 84 -8.22 -17.08 1.02
CA PRO A 84 -7.54 -16.89 -0.27
C PRO A 84 -8.34 -16.11 -1.33
N LEU A 85 -9.67 -16.26 -1.36
CA LEU A 85 -10.52 -15.57 -2.33
C LEU A 85 -10.58 -14.06 -2.10
N GLU A 86 -10.42 -13.61 -0.85
CA GLU A 86 -10.33 -12.19 -0.51
C GLU A 86 -9.01 -11.60 -1.02
N ILE A 87 -7.91 -12.32 -0.84
CA ILE A 87 -6.58 -11.93 -1.33
C ILE A 87 -6.58 -11.80 -2.86
N VAL A 88 -7.20 -12.76 -3.56
CA VAL A 88 -7.36 -12.71 -5.02
C VAL A 88 -8.23 -11.53 -5.45
N ALA A 89 -9.35 -11.27 -4.77
CA ALA A 89 -10.21 -10.13 -5.07
C ALA A 89 -9.49 -8.78 -4.84
N ALA A 90 -8.74 -8.65 -3.76
CA ALA A 90 -7.94 -7.46 -3.46
C ALA A 90 -6.83 -7.24 -4.51
N PHE A 91 -6.15 -8.31 -4.93
CA PHE A 91 -5.16 -8.26 -6.01
C PHE A 91 -5.77 -7.80 -7.33
N LEU A 92 -6.91 -8.38 -7.74
CA LEU A 92 -7.59 -8.00 -8.99
C LEU A 92 -8.14 -6.57 -8.97
N LEU A 93 -8.65 -6.10 -7.82
CA LEU A 93 -9.08 -4.71 -7.66
C LEU A 93 -7.89 -3.74 -7.73
N LEU A 94 -6.75 -4.11 -7.13
CA LEU A 94 -5.52 -3.33 -7.19
C LEU A 94 -4.99 -3.25 -8.64
N ASP A 95 -4.89 -4.38 -9.35
CA ASP A 95 -4.48 -4.44 -10.75
C ASP A 95 -5.41 -3.61 -11.66
N LEU A 96 -6.72 -3.80 -11.56
CA LEU A 96 -7.73 -3.03 -12.29
C LEU A 96 -7.59 -1.53 -12.05
N SER A 97 -7.40 -1.13 -10.79
CA SER A 97 -7.25 0.28 -10.42
C SER A 97 -5.95 0.90 -10.94
N PHE A 98 -4.86 0.12 -11.01
CA PHE A 98 -3.59 0.56 -11.60
C PHE A 98 -3.69 0.66 -13.14
N SER A 99 -4.40 -0.26 -13.78
CA SER A 99 -4.74 -0.20 -15.20
C SER A 99 -5.53 1.08 -15.53
N TYR A 100 -6.57 1.42 -14.75
CA TYR A 100 -7.28 2.69 -14.91
C TYR A 100 -6.40 3.93 -14.68
N TRP A 101 -5.48 3.89 -13.70
CA TRP A 101 -4.52 4.98 -13.49
C TRP A 101 -3.58 5.17 -14.68
N HIS A 102 -3.08 4.08 -15.26
CA HIS A 102 -2.25 4.12 -16.46
C HIS A 102 -3.02 4.69 -17.67
N VAL A 103 -4.27 4.25 -17.88
CA VAL A 103 -5.17 4.82 -18.91
C VAL A 103 -5.43 6.31 -18.67
N ALA A 104 -5.59 6.75 -17.42
CA ALA A 104 -5.75 8.18 -17.10
C ALA A 104 -4.49 8.98 -17.45
N ASN A 105 -3.29 8.47 -17.16
CA ASN A 105 -2.03 9.11 -17.52
C ASN A 105 -1.83 9.26 -19.05
N HIS A 106 -2.41 8.37 -19.85
CA HIS A 106 -2.42 8.50 -21.31
C HIS A 106 -3.54 9.39 -21.87
N ARG A 107 -4.70 9.48 -21.21
CA ARG A 107 -5.89 10.19 -21.74
C ARG A 107 -6.06 11.62 -21.22
N VAL A 108 -5.62 11.91 -19.99
CA VAL A 108 -5.77 13.23 -19.39
C VAL A 108 -4.58 14.09 -19.76
N GLY A 109 -4.79 15.15 -20.54
CA GLY A 109 -3.72 15.99 -21.08
C GLY A 109 -2.76 16.57 -20.02
N LEU A 110 -3.23 16.85 -18.80
CA LEU A 110 -2.36 17.27 -17.69
C LEU A 110 -1.44 16.14 -17.20
N LEU A 111 -1.97 14.93 -17.03
CA LEU A 111 -1.19 13.77 -16.56
C LEU A 111 -0.16 13.35 -17.62
N TRP A 112 -0.56 13.36 -18.90
CA TRP A 112 0.32 13.06 -20.03
C TRP A 112 1.57 13.95 -20.09
N ARG A 113 1.48 15.22 -19.64
CA ARG A 113 2.65 16.13 -19.60
C ARG A 113 3.77 15.65 -18.68
N PHE A 114 3.46 14.79 -17.71
CA PHE A 114 4.42 14.19 -16.79
C PHE A 114 4.75 12.75 -17.21
N HIS A 115 3.73 11.97 -17.58
CA HIS A 115 3.87 10.58 -18.02
C HIS A 115 4.69 10.44 -19.32
N ASN A 116 4.70 11.47 -20.19
CA ASN A 116 5.53 11.46 -21.39
C ASN A 116 7.05 11.38 -21.09
N VAL A 117 7.49 11.68 -19.86
CA VAL A 117 8.90 11.56 -19.45
C VAL A 117 9.35 10.10 -19.44
N HIS A 118 8.44 9.15 -19.16
CA HIS A 118 8.66 7.73 -19.32
C HIS A 118 8.67 7.34 -20.82
N HIS A 119 7.68 7.79 -21.59
CA HIS A 119 7.52 7.43 -23.01
C HIS A 119 8.51 8.09 -23.99
N ILE A 120 9.26 9.12 -23.57
CA ILE A 120 10.26 9.78 -24.42
C ILE A 120 11.57 8.99 -24.53
N ASP A 121 11.76 7.92 -23.74
CA ASP A 121 12.96 7.08 -23.82
C ASP A 121 13.00 6.32 -25.17
N PRO A 122 13.96 6.61 -26.06
CA PRO A 122 13.98 6.02 -27.39
C PRO A 122 14.42 4.53 -27.38
N ASP A 123 15.01 4.09 -26.27
CA ASP A 123 15.62 2.77 -26.08
C ASP A 123 14.98 2.06 -24.86
N LEU A 124 13.66 1.85 -24.93
CA LEU A 124 12.87 1.17 -23.90
C LEU A 124 13.54 -0.14 -23.43
N ASP A 125 13.93 -0.15 -22.15
CA ASP A 125 14.45 -1.29 -21.40
C ASP A 125 14.01 -1.20 -19.93
N VAL A 126 14.37 -2.16 -19.08
CA VAL A 126 14.06 -2.15 -17.63
C VAL A 126 14.35 -0.80 -16.98
N SER A 127 15.43 -0.10 -17.38
CA SER A 127 15.84 1.16 -16.76
C SER A 127 14.88 2.32 -17.05
N THR A 128 14.07 2.23 -18.10
CA THR A 128 12.99 3.20 -18.40
C THR A 128 11.92 3.20 -17.31
N SER A 129 11.79 2.12 -16.53
CA SER A 129 10.93 2.05 -15.33
C SER A 129 11.39 2.95 -14.17
N PHE A 130 12.61 3.52 -14.24
CA PHE A 130 13.08 4.53 -13.28
C PHE A 130 12.84 5.97 -13.77
N ARG A 131 12.30 6.14 -14.98
CA ARG A 131 12.22 7.43 -15.69
C ARG A 131 10.86 8.14 -15.50
N PHE A 132 10.37 8.22 -14.27
CA PHE A 132 9.10 8.87 -13.94
C PHE A 132 9.30 10.29 -13.38
N HIS A 133 8.49 11.25 -13.84
CA HIS A 133 8.59 12.63 -13.36
C HIS A 133 8.14 12.72 -11.89
N PHE A 134 8.80 13.52 -11.04
CA PHE A 134 8.47 13.58 -9.60
C PHE A 134 7.00 13.95 -9.33
N VAL A 135 6.39 14.80 -10.16
CA VAL A 135 4.95 15.13 -10.06
C VAL A 135 4.07 13.91 -10.34
N GLU A 136 4.42 13.06 -11.31
CA GLU A 136 3.70 11.82 -11.59
C GLU A 136 3.83 10.82 -10.43
N VAL A 137 5.02 10.71 -9.84
CA VAL A 137 5.25 9.88 -8.65
C VAL A 137 4.43 10.42 -7.46
N GLY A 138 4.36 11.74 -7.28
CA GLY A 138 3.53 12.39 -6.25
C GLY A 138 2.02 12.19 -6.46
N LEU A 139 1.54 12.35 -7.69
CA LEU A 139 0.14 12.10 -8.06
C LEU A 139 -0.21 10.62 -7.89
N SER A 140 0.69 9.71 -8.26
CA SER A 140 0.53 8.26 -8.06
C SER A 140 0.53 7.88 -6.58
N ALA A 141 1.35 8.53 -5.75
CA ALA A 141 1.34 8.36 -4.30
C ALA A 141 0.03 8.88 -3.68
N GLY A 142 -0.48 10.03 -4.15
CA GLY A 142 -1.78 10.57 -3.75
C GLY A 142 -2.95 9.67 -4.15
N PHE A 143 -2.93 9.13 -5.37
CA PHE A 143 -3.90 8.14 -5.85
C PHE A 143 -3.87 6.86 -4.99
N ARG A 144 -2.68 6.32 -4.69
CA ARG A 144 -2.51 5.16 -3.80
C ARG A 144 -2.99 5.44 -2.38
N ALA A 145 -2.71 6.62 -1.82
CA ALA A 145 -3.26 7.02 -0.54
C ALA A 145 -4.79 7.11 -0.58
N ALA A 146 -5.39 7.63 -1.66
CA ALA A 146 -6.83 7.63 -1.85
C ALA A 146 -7.42 6.20 -1.92
N GLN A 147 -6.74 5.25 -2.56
CA GLN A 147 -7.15 3.83 -2.55
C GLN A 147 -7.18 3.26 -1.12
N VAL A 148 -6.13 3.49 -0.32
CA VAL A 148 -6.08 3.06 1.09
C VAL A 148 -7.12 3.78 1.97
N ARG A 149 -7.64 4.93 1.51
CA ARG A 149 -8.81 5.63 2.09
C ARG A 149 -10.16 5.18 1.52
N VAL A 150 -10.23 4.10 0.75
CA VAL A 150 -11.47 3.56 0.16
C VAL A 150 -11.66 2.05 0.46
N PHE A 151 -10.61 1.30 0.81
CA PHE A 151 -10.62 -0.18 0.93
C PHE A 151 -9.97 -0.74 2.21
N VAL A 152 -10.31 -1.98 2.64
CA VAL A 152 -9.65 -2.60 3.83
C VAL A 152 -8.16 -2.68 3.72
N THR A 153 -7.51 -2.18 4.76
CA THR A 153 -6.15 -2.56 5.08
C THR A 153 -6.20 -3.90 5.82
N PRO A 154 -5.30 -4.85 5.52
CA PRO A 154 -5.16 -6.09 6.29
C PRO A 154 -5.01 -5.83 7.79
N ARG A 155 -4.48 -4.65 8.16
CA ARG A 155 -4.40 -4.13 9.52
C ARG A 155 -5.76 -4.07 10.25
N MET A 156 -6.78 -3.50 9.63
CA MET A 156 -8.11 -3.37 10.24
C MET A 156 -8.79 -4.74 10.40
N HIS A 157 -8.69 -5.56 9.36
CA HIS A 157 -9.22 -6.93 9.36
C HIS A 157 -8.52 -7.83 10.39
N GLY A 158 -7.22 -7.64 10.61
CA GLY A 158 -6.46 -8.32 11.66
C GLY A 158 -6.99 -8.03 13.06
N ILE A 159 -7.33 -6.77 13.37
CA ILE A 159 -7.90 -6.38 14.67
C ILE A 159 -9.26 -7.06 14.92
N HIS A 160 -10.13 -7.11 13.91
CA HIS A 160 -11.41 -7.84 13.99
C HIS A 160 -11.22 -9.34 14.29
N HIS A 161 -10.08 -9.92 13.93
CA HIS A 161 -9.74 -11.33 14.20
C HIS A 161 -8.99 -11.58 15.51
N SER A 162 -8.89 -10.58 16.39
CA SER A 162 -8.24 -10.69 17.70
C SER A 162 -8.95 -11.68 18.65
N ASP A 163 -8.21 -12.27 19.59
CA ASP A 163 -8.74 -13.08 20.70
C ASP A 163 -9.27 -12.21 21.86
N ILE A 164 -9.16 -10.89 21.75
CA ILE A 164 -9.61 -9.89 22.73
C ILE A 164 -10.98 -9.36 22.31
N ARG A 165 -11.96 -9.48 23.21
CA ARG A 165 -13.38 -9.20 22.95
C ARG A 165 -13.75 -7.72 22.67
N ASP A 166 -12.90 -6.80 23.08
CA ASP A 166 -13.07 -5.37 22.81
C ASP A 166 -12.43 -4.99 21.45
N GLU A 167 -11.64 -5.89 20.87
CA GLU A 167 -11.01 -5.76 19.54
C GLU A 167 -11.80 -6.54 18.47
N ASP A 168 -12.32 -7.75 18.79
CA ASP A 168 -13.13 -8.55 17.87
C ASP A 168 -14.50 -7.91 17.54
N LEU A 169 -15.07 -7.17 18.48
CA LEU A 169 -16.28 -6.34 18.33
C LEU A 169 -16.00 -4.98 17.64
N SER A 170 -14.99 -4.90 16.79
CA SER A 170 -14.64 -3.71 16.02
C SER A 170 -14.28 -4.04 14.57
N ASN A 171 -14.26 -3.01 13.71
CA ASN A 171 -13.97 -3.14 12.28
C ASN A 171 -14.79 -4.27 11.62
N PHE A 172 -16.09 -4.35 11.95
CA PHE A 172 -17.07 -5.22 11.27
C PHE A 172 -17.15 -4.93 9.78
N GLY A 173 -16.59 -3.80 9.41
CA GLY A 173 -16.43 -3.41 8.06
C GLY A 173 -15.83 -4.47 7.18
N VAL A 174 -16.74 -5.04 6.37
CA VAL A 174 -16.37 -5.56 5.06
C VAL A 174 -17.03 -4.89 3.75
N VAL A 175 -16.20 -4.23 2.86
CA VAL A 175 -16.11 -3.15 1.73
C VAL A 175 -15.65 -1.63 1.93
N PHE A 176 -16.44 -0.64 2.37
CA PHE A 176 -16.05 0.76 2.77
C PHE A 176 -16.50 1.20 4.23
N PRO A 177 -15.67 1.47 5.28
CA PRO A 177 -16.09 1.64 6.69
C PRO A 177 -16.67 3.01 7.02
N TRP A 178 -17.38 3.59 6.07
CA TRP A 178 -18.40 4.54 6.43
C TRP A 178 -19.45 3.85 7.30
N TRP A 179 -19.63 2.52 7.21
CA TRP A 179 -20.43 1.75 8.17
C TRP A 179 -19.83 1.74 9.58
N ASP A 180 -18.53 1.43 9.78
CA ASP A 180 -17.95 1.46 11.13
C ASP A 180 -17.84 2.87 11.71
N ARG A 181 -17.70 3.91 10.87
CA ARG A 181 -17.80 5.30 11.34
C ARG A 181 -19.23 5.71 11.67
N LEU A 182 -20.21 5.27 10.88
CA LEU A 182 -21.64 5.52 11.11
C LEU A 182 -22.14 4.83 12.38
N HIS A 183 -21.62 3.64 12.69
CA HIS A 183 -22.02 2.84 13.86
C HIS A 183 -21.07 2.98 15.06
N GLY A 184 -19.96 3.72 14.93
CA GLY A 184 -18.99 3.94 16.02
C GLY A 184 -18.08 2.74 16.34
N THR A 185 -17.94 1.77 15.43
CA THR A 185 -17.20 0.50 15.61
C THR A 185 -15.79 0.50 15.01
N LEU A 186 -15.29 1.66 14.55
CA LEU A 186 -13.98 1.78 13.90
C LEU A 186 -12.84 1.77 14.95
N CYS A 187 -11.93 0.80 14.86
CA CYS A 187 -10.79 0.64 15.77
C CYS A 187 -9.46 0.63 15.00
N LEU A 188 -8.64 1.67 15.23
CA LEU A 188 -7.33 1.86 14.55
C LEU A 188 -6.17 2.05 15.54
N ASN A 189 -6.40 1.93 16.84
CA ASN A 189 -5.45 2.20 17.91
C ASN A 189 -4.69 0.95 18.41
N VAL A 190 -5.02 -0.25 17.92
CA VAL A 190 -4.29 -1.48 18.29
C VAL A 190 -2.99 -1.61 17.46
N PRO A 191 -1.82 -1.78 18.11
CA PRO A 191 -0.56 -2.12 17.42
C PRO A 191 -0.61 -3.52 16.80
N GLN A 192 -0.15 -3.65 15.55
CA GLN A 192 -0.20 -4.94 14.84
C GLN A 192 0.72 -6.02 15.41
N SER A 193 1.70 -5.65 16.24
CA SER A 193 2.51 -6.59 17.02
C SER A 193 1.75 -7.27 18.18
N ASP A 194 0.62 -6.69 18.58
CA ASP A 194 -0.07 -7.01 19.84
C ASP A 194 -1.39 -7.75 19.58
N VAL A 195 -1.92 -7.67 18.36
CA VAL A 195 -3.07 -8.45 17.88
C VAL A 195 -2.73 -9.94 17.92
N ARG A 196 -3.49 -10.72 18.70
CA ARG A 196 -3.39 -12.18 18.75
C ARG A 196 -4.59 -12.79 18.05
N ILE A 197 -4.39 -13.46 16.93
CA ILE A 197 -5.52 -14.05 16.18
C ILE A 197 -6.00 -15.34 16.86
N GLY A 198 -7.29 -15.45 17.15
CA GLY A 198 -7.86 -16.62 17.81
C GLY A 198 -9.36 -16.54 18.09
N ILE A 199 -9.85 -17.50 18.87
CA ILE A 199 -11.19 -17.45 19.49
C ILE A 199 -11.00 -17.02 20.95
N PRO A 200 -11.80 -16.10 21.50
CA PRO A 200 -11.73 -15.71 22.90
C PRO A 200 -11.79 -16.92 23.85
N GLY A 201 -10.67 -17.24 24.49
CA GLY A 201 -10.59 -18.30 25.49
C GLY A 201 -11.34 -17.94 26.78
N PRO A 202 -11.53 -18.89 27.71
CA PRO A 202 -12.03 -18.58 29.04
C PRO A 202 -11.19 -17.47 29.68
N ARG A 203 -11.84 -16.38 30.11
CA ARG A 203 -11.19 -15.15 30.61
C ARG A 203 -10.11 -15.49 31.65
N ARG A 204 -8.83 -15.43 31.25
CA ARG A 204 -7.72 -15.41 32.20
C ARG A 204 -7.69 -14.04 32.89
N PRO A 205 -7.32 -13.93 34.18
CA PRO A 205 -7.53 -12.70 34.95
C PRO A 205 -6.66 -11.50 34.54
N GLU A 206 -5.74 -11.65 33.58
CA GLU A 206 -4.62 -10.74 33.33
C GLU A 206 -4.63 -10.22 31.89
N ALA A 207 -5.52 -9.27 31.58
CA ALA A 207 -5.46 -8.50 30.34
C ALA A 207 -6.11 -7.10 30.45
N ARG A 208 -6.14 -6.48 31.64
CA ARG A 208 -6.51 -5.06 31.75
C ARG A 208 -5.31 -4.20 31.38
N ARG A 209 -5.09 -3.97 30.08
CA ARG A 209 -4.10 -2.98 29.64
C ARG A 209 -4.63 -1.59 29.96
N GLU A 210 -4.03 -0.98 30.98
CA GLU A 210 -4.24 0.43 31.27
C GLU A 210 -3.52 1.28 30.22
N HIS A 211 -4.26 1.71 29.20
CA HIS A 211 -3.87 2.83 28.36
C HIS A 211 -4.78 4.01 28.67
N GLY A 212 -4.26 4.93 29.48
CA GLY A 212 -4.86 6.23 29.70
C GLY A 212 -4.84 7.05 28.40
N GLY A 213 -6.00 7.55 28.02
CA GLY A 213 -6.22 8.34 26.81
C GLY A 213 -7.72 8.56 26.65
N GLU A 214 -8.19 9.78 26.88
CA GLU A 214 -9.62 10.09 26.98
C GLU A 214 -10.35 10.00 25.63
N ALA A 215 -11.22 9.00 25.48
CA ALA A 215 -12.45 8.99 24.67
C ALA A 215 -13.11 7.61 24.81
N GLY A 216 -14.43 7.43 24.92
CA GLY A 216 -15.52 8.38 25.04
C GLY A 216 -16.85 7.62 24.94
N THR A 217 -17.73 7.77 25.92
CA THR A 217 -19.11 7.24 25.97
C THR A 217 -19.27 5.71 26.07
N ARG A 218 -19.63 5.24 27.27
CA ARG A 218 -20.13 3.88 27.53
C ARG A 218 -21.48 3.67 26.82
N TYR A 219 -21.75 2.45 26.39
CA TYR A 219 -23.11 1.90 26.41
C TYR A 219 -23.22 0.89 27.56
N GLN A 220 -23.79 1.35 28.68
CA GLN A 220 -24.52 0.46 29.57
C GLN A 220 -25.91 0.28 28.96
N LEU A 221 -26.30 -0.98 28.73
CA LEU A 221 -27.69 -1.35 28.60
C LEU A 221 -28.03 -2.14 29.86
N ASP A 222 -28.68 -1.47 30.80
CA ASP A 222 -29.26 -2.06 31.99
C ASP A 222 -30.73 -2.44 31.70
N ALA A 223 -31.14 -3.63 32.18
CA ALA A 223 -32.47 -4.24 32.12
C ALA A 223 -32.97 -4.77 30.76
#